data_AF-A0A4Q1HRB0-F1
#
_entry.id   AF-A0A4Q1HRB0-F1
#
_cell.length_a   1.000
_cell.length_b   1.000
_cell.length_c   1.000
_cell.angle_alpha   90.00
_cell.angle_beta   90.00
_cell.angle_gamma   90.00
#
_symmetry.space_group_name_H-M   'P 1'
#
loop_
_entity.id
_entity.type
_entity.pdbx_description
1 polymer ?
#
loop_
_entity_poly.entity_id
_entity_poly.type
_entity_poly.pdbx_seq_one_letter_code
_entity_poly.pdbx_strand_id
1 'polypeptide(L)'
;MNTTTRKNQESDAEKKRHEGTAQRPEDKVPTYQEALDDAVEQSFPASDPIAPGVAEKAQREVSTPKDDKDWKLKPGSQRKP
;
A
#
# COMPACT_ATOMS: atom_id res chain seq x y z
N MET A 1 32.93 5.06 26.89
CA MET A 1 32.22 4.99 25.60
C MET A 1 32.17 3.52 25.22
N ASN A 2 31.05 2.84 25.46
CA ASN A 2 30.96 1.39 25.32
C ASN A 2 30.09 1.09 24.10
N THR A 3 30.72 0.72 22.99
CA THR A 3 30.03 0.29 21.77
C THR A 3 29.62 -1.17 21.92
N THR A 4 28.40 -1.40 22.42
CA THR A 4 27.77 -2.72 22.39
C THR A 4 27.34 -3.03 20.95
N THR A 5 28.17 -3.77 20.23
CA THR A 5 27.77 -4.43 18.98
C THR A 5 26.70 -5.47 19.33
N ARG A 6 25.41 -5.11 19.19
CA ARG A 6 24.33 -6.10 19.14
C ARG A 6 24.55 -6.92 17.86
N LYS A 7 25.22 -8.07 17.98
CA LYS A 7 25.17 -9.11 16.95
C LYS A 7 23.70 -9.45 16.75
N ASN A 8 23.21 -9.24 15.53
CA ASN A 8 21.90 -9.67 15.08
C ASN A 8 21.89 -11.20 15.19
N GLN A 9 21.37 -11.75 16.29
CA GLN A 9 21.16 -13.19 16.39
C GLN A 9 19.91 -13.50 15.58
N GLU A 10 20.08 -14.06 14.38
CA GLU A 10 18.99 -14.71 13.66
C GLU A 10 18.36 -15.76 14.57
N SER A 11 17.03 -15.71 14.67
CA SER A 11 16.29 -16.74 15.40
C SER A 11 16.31 -18.06 14.65
N ASP A 12 16.17 -19.19 15.36
CA ASP A 12 16.10 -20.51 14.72
C ASP A 12 14.93 -20.62 13.72
N ALA A 13 13.87 -19.85 13.93
CA ALA A 13 12.73 -19.77 13.00
C ALA A 13 13.13 -19.10 11.68
N GLU A 14 13.94 -18.05 11.75
CA GLU A 14 14.40 -17.30 10.58
C GLU A 14 15.42 -18.10 9.74
N LYS A 15 16.30 -18.85 10.40
CA LYS A 15 17.17 -19.84 9.74
C LYS A 15 16.36 -20.89 8.98
N LYS A 16 15.37 -21.51 9.63
CA LYS A 16 14.51 -22.53 9.00
C LYS A 16 13.68 -21.97 7.84
N ARG A 17 13.29 -20.69 7.93
CA ARG A 17 12.62 -19.98 6.84
C ARG A 17 13.54 -19.85 5.63
N HIS A 18 14.75 -19.33 5.82
CA HIS A 18 15.75 -19.16 4.76
C HIS A 18 16.25 -20.49 4.16
N GLU A 19 16.36 -21.54 4.98
CA GLU A 19 16.76 -22.88 4.54
C GLU A 19 15.60 -23.67 3.89
N GLY A 20 14.37 -23.16 3.91
CA GLY A 20 13.19 -23.82 3.34
C GLY A 20 12.71 -25.05 4.12
N THR A 21 13.27 -25.29 5.31
CA THR A 21 12.98 -26.43 6.20
C THR A 21 11.85 -26.16 7.19
N ALA A 22 11.19 -25.00 7.11
CA ALA A 22 10.03 -24.69 7.93
C ALA A 22 8.88 -25.72 7.72
N GLN A 23 8.15 -26.01 8.80
CA GLN A 23 7.10 -27.04 8.79
C GLN A 23 5.88 -26.63 7.96
N ARG A 24 5.52 -25.35 8.01
CA ARG A 24 4.39 -24.81 7.24
C ARG A 24 4.90 -24.11 5.99
N PRO A 25 4.19 -24.21 4.86
CA PRO A 25 4.59 -23.56 3.61
C PRO A 25 4.64 -22.03 3.73
N GLU A 26 3.71 -21.42 4.47
CA GLU A 26 3.63 -19.98 4.74
C GLU A 26 4.83 -19.40 5.52
N ASP A 27 5.55 -20.25 6.25
CA ASP A 27 6.75 -19.87 7.00
C ASP A 27 8.04 -19.93 6.16
N LYS A 28 7.95 -20.36 4.89
CA LYS A 28 9.11 -20.44 3.99
C LYS A 28 9.33 -19.11 3.26
N VAL A 29 10.49 -18.98 2.64
CA VAL A 29 10.74 -17.90 1.68
C VAL A 29 10.01 -18.24 0.38
N PRO A 30 9.19 -17.33 -0.18
CA PRO A 30 8.55 -17.53 -1.48
C PRO A 30 9.58 -17.80 -2.56
N THR A 31 9.22 -18.65 -3.51
CA THR A 31 9.99 -18.83 -4.73
C THR A 31 9.95 -17.55 -5.56
N TYR A 32 10.90 -17.43 -6.49
CA TYR A 32 10.93 -16.30 -7.42
C TYR A 32 9.62 -16.17 -8.21
N GLN A 33 9.02 -17.30 -8.63
CA GLN A 33 7.77 -17.29 -9.37
C GLN A 33 6.60 -16.82 -8.51
N GLU A 34 6.46 -17.33 -7.27
CA GLU A 34 5.40 -16.88 -6.35
C GLU A 34 5.52 -15.38 -6.05
N ALA A 35 6.73 -14.87 -5.85
CA ALA A 35 6.95 -13.44 -5.66
C ALA A 35 6.58 -12.60 -6.88
N LEU A 36 6.78 -13.12 -8.10
CA LEU A 36 6.35 -12.45 -9.32
C LEU A 36 4.83 -12.45 -9.45
N ASP A 37 4.18 -13.58 -9.17
CA ASP A 37 2.73 -13.71 -9.25
C ASP A 37 2.05 -12.77 -8.22
N ASP A 38 2.54 -12.74 -6.98
CA ASP A 38 2.07 -11.81 -5.93
C ASP A 38 2.26 -10.34 -6.32
N ALA A 39 3.42 -9.99 -6.91
CA ALA A 39 3.70 -8.63 -7.35
C ALA A 39 2.76 -8.21 -8.49
N VAL A 40 2.41 -9.13 -9.39
CA VAL A 40 1.43 -8.89 -10.45
C VAL A 40 0.05 -8.65 -9.86
N GLU A 41 -0.42 -9.50 -8.96
CA GLU A 41 -1.73 -9.35 -8.30
C GLU A 41 -1.87 -8.01 -7.55
N GLN A 42 -0.80 -7.54 -6.90
CA GLN A 42 -0.80 -6.27 -6.16
C GLN A 42 -0.62 -5.04 -7.06
N SER A 43 0.04 -5.17 -8.21
CA SER A 43 0.36 -4.06 -9.12
C SER A 43 -0.79 -3.68 -10.04
N PHE A 44 -1.73 -4.60 -10.23
CA PHE A 44 -2.96 -4.30 -10.94
C PHE A 44 -4.05 -4.12 -9.88
N PRO A 45 -4.44 -2.87 -9.50
CA PRO A 45 -5.78 -2.70 -8.96
C PRO A 45 -6.70 -3.42 -9.92
N ALA A 46 -7.70 -4.16 -9.43
CA ALA A 46 -8.73 -4.79 -10.27
C ALA A 46 -9.18 -3.73 -11.29
N SER A 47 -8.53 -3.75 -12.46
CA SER A 47 -8.48 -2.62 -13.35
C SER A 47 -9.67 -2.89 -14.22
N ASP A 48 -10.85 -2.67 -13.64
CA ASP A 48 -12.00 -2.38 -14.45
C ASP A 48 -11.54 -1.22 -15.32
N PRO A 49 -11.34 -1.43 -16.65
CA PRO A 49 -11.13 -0.29 -17.51
C PRO A 49 -12.30 0.65 -17.24
N ILE A 50 -12.04 1.96 -17.21
CA ILE A 50 -13.10 2.96 -17.00
C ILE A 50 -14.26 2.57 -17.91
N ALA A 51 -15.40 2.18 -17.32
CA ALA A 51 -16.51 1.68 -18.10
C ALA A 51 -16.89 2.76 -19.13
N PRO A 52 -17.17 2.41 -20.41
CA PRO A 52 -17.41 3.41 -21.46
C PRO A 52 -18.45 4.48 -21.06
N GLY A 53 -19.47 4.09 -20.28
CA GLY A 53 -20.51 4.99 -19.79
C GLY A 53 -20.10 5.96 -18.66
N VAL A 54 -18.90 5.82 -18.09
CA VAL A 54 -18.32 6.80 -17.14
C VAL A 54 -17.74 7.99 -17.91
N ALA A 55 -17.15 7.78 -19.08
CA ALA A 55 -16.65 8.85 -19.95
C ALA A 55 -17.78 9.78 -20.41
N GLU A 56 -18.98 9.24 -20.69
CA GLU A 56 -20.17 10.02 -21.03
C GLU A 56 -20.64 10.94 -19.88
N LYS A 57 -20.33 10.58 -18.63
CA LYS A 57 -20.76 11.29 -17.42
C LYS A 57 -19.65 12.12 -16.79
N ALA A 58 -18.47 12.21 -17.43
CA ALA A 58 -17.30 12.92 -16.92
C ALA A 58 -17.54 14.42 -16.68
N GLN A 59 -18.53 15.01 -17.35
CA GLN A 59 -18.91 16.42 -17.17
C GLN A 59 -19.87 16.66 -16.00
N ARG A 60 -20.41 15.61 -15.38
CA ARG A 60 -21.33 15.75 -14.25
C ARG A 60 -20.52 15.94 -12.97
N GLU A 61 -20.58 17.14 -12.41
CA GLU A 61 -20.01 17.42 -11.10
C GLU A 61 -20.74 16.58 -10.04
N VAL A 62 -20.02 15.65 -9.42
CA VAL A 62 -20.54 14.83 -8.32
C VAL A 62 -20.10 15.49 -7.02
N SER A 63 -21.00 16.28 -6.43
CA SER A 63 -20.82 16.79 -5.07
C SER A 63 -21.22 15.70 -4.08
N THR A 64 -20.26 15.25 -3.28
CA THR A 64 -20.47 14.28 -2.22
C THR A 64 -20.30 14.93 -0.85
N PRO A 65 -20.85 14.34 0.23
CA PRO A 65 -20.60 14.82 1.59
C PRO A 65 -19.12 14.83 2.00
N LYS A 66 -18.24 14.18 1.24
CA LYS A 66 -16.79 14.21 1.45
C LYS A 66 -16.14 15.51 0.96
N ASP A 67 -16.83 16.27 0.12
CA ASP A 67 -16.37 17.57 -0.38
C ASP A 67 -16.67 18.70 0.61
N ASP A 68 -17.36 18.40 1.71
CA ASP A 68 -17.58 19.33 2.80
C ASP A 68 -16.25 19.68 3.46
N LYS A 69 -15.91 20.96 3.41
CA LYS A 69 -14.71 21.50 4.05
C LYS A 69 -15.00 21.76 5.52
N ASP A 70 -14.28 21.06 6.39
CA ASP A 70 -14.33 21.24 7.85
C ASP A 70 -13.84 22.62 8.32
N TRP A 71 -13.20 23.39 7.45
CA TRP A 71 -12.67 24.71 7.76
C TRP A 71 -13.57 25.81 7.18
N LYS A 72 -13.83 26.85 7.99
CA LYS A 72 -14.50 28.08 7.57
C LYS A 72 -13.51 29.23 7.60
N LEU A 73 -13.37 29.96 6.49
CA LEU A 73 -12.60 31.20 6.47
C LEU A 73 -13.36 32.31 7.21
N LYS A 74 -12.62 33.11 7.97
CA LYS A 74 -13.16 34.35 8.53
C LYS A 74 -13.47 35.32 7.38
N PRO A 75 -14.64 35.97 7.35
CA PRO A 75 -14.94 37.01 6.36
C PRO A 75 -13.80 38.05 6.32
N GLY A 76 -13.27 38.31 5.11
CA GLY A 76 -12.17 39.28 4.91
C GLY A 76 -10.77 38.70 4.64
N SER A 77 -10.58 37.38 4.75
CA SER A 77 -9.28 36.72 4.50
C SER A 77 -9.02 36.32 3.03
N GLN A 78 -9.88 36.78 2.11
CA GLN A 78 -9.84 36.43 0.67
C GLN A 78 -8.77 37.17 -0.14
N ARG A 79 -8.06 38.15 0.45
CA ARG A 79 -6.97 38.86 -0.22
C ARG A 79 -5.65 38.57 0.48
N LYS A 80 -4.67 38.07 -0.28
CA LYS A 80 -3.26 38.07 0.12
C LYS A 80 -2.75 39.53 0.09
N PRO A 81 -1.78 39.90 0.94
CA PRO A 81 -1.18 41.23 0.92
C PRO A 81 -0.54 41.55 -0.42
#